data_AF-A0A929III0-F1
#
_entry.id   AF-A0A929III0-F1
#
_cell.length_a   1.000
_cell.length_b   1.000
_cell.length_c   1.000
_cell.angle_alpha   90.00
_cell.angle_beta   90.00
_cell.angle_gamma   90.00
#
_symmetry.space_group_name_H-M   'P 1'
#
loop_
_entity.id
_entity.type
_entity.pdbx_description
1 polymer ?
#
loop_
_entity_poly.entity_id
_entity_poly.type
_entity_poly.pdbx_seq_one_letter_code
_entity_poly.pdbx_strand_id
1 'polypeptide(L)' 'MRQKGGYGQFCPVAMASEVLCTRWTMLILREFCAGSTRFNELRKGVPRMSPT' A
#
# COMPACT_ATOMS: atom_id res chain seq x y z
N MET A 1 19.02 -11.10 9.72
CA MET A 1 17.73 -10.77 9.07
C MET A 1 17.05 -9.69 9.86
N ARG A 2 16.66 -8.59 9.22
CA ARG A 2 16.04 -7.42 9.86
C ARG A 2 14.70 -7.85 10.49
N GLN A 3 14.66 -8.07 11.80
CA GLN A 3 13.40 -8.10 12.55
C GLN A 3 12.71 -6.73 12.40
N LYS A 4 11.37 -6.72 12.29
CA LYS A 4 10.51 -5.75 13.01
C LYS A 4 9.02 -6.09 12.81
N GLY A 5 8.43 -6.75 13.81
CA GLY A 5 7.05 -6.48 14.22
C GLY A 5 5.92 -7.29 13.58
N GLY A 6 6.16 -8.50 13.07
CA GLY A 6 5.03 -9.36 12.71
C GLY A 6 4.30 -9.82 13.98
N TYR A 7 2.97 -9.71 14.00
CA TYR A 7 2.18 -10.43 15.01
C TYR A 7 2.50 -11.91 14.77
N GLY A 8 3.29 -12.54 15.64
CA GLY A 8 3.69 -13.95 15.53
C GLY A 8 2.52 -14.91 15.74
N GLN A 9 1.40 -14.64 15.09
CA GLN A 9 0.08 -15.22 15.23
C GLN A 9 -0.44 -15.46 13.81
N PHE A 10 -1.08 -16.60 13.58
CA PHE A 10 -1.80 -16.93 12.34
C PHE A 10 -3.06 -16.06 12.18
N CYS A 11 -3.00 -14.78 12.54
CA CYS A 11 -4.09 -13.84 12.35
C CYS A 11 -4.02 -13.36 10.89
N PRO A 12 -4.98 -13.73 10.03
CA PRO A 12 -4.95 -13.36 8.62
C PRO A 12 -4.98 -11.84 8.42
N VAL A 13 -5.62 -11.10 9.34
CA VAL A 13 -5.66 -9.63 9.31
C VAL A 13 -4.29 -9.03 9.59
N ALA A 14 -3.54 -9.58 10.55
CA ALA A 14 -2.21 -9.10 10.86
C ALA A 14 -1.24 -9.34 9.70
N MET A 15 -1.27 -10.54 9.11
CA MET A 15 -0.46 -10.86 7.92
C MET A 15 -0.81 -9.95 6.73
N ALA A 16 -2.11 -9.69 6.48
CA ALA A 16 -2.53 -8.78 5.43
C ALA A 16 -2.05 -7.34 5.69
N SER A 17 -2.06 -6.90 6.96
CA SER A 17 -1.64 -5.54 7.33
C SER A 17 -0.14 -5.30 7.05
N GLU A 18 0.70 -6.32 7.14
CA GLU A 18 2.14 -6.21 6.82
C GLU A 18 2.37 -5.83 5.36
N VAL A 19 1.48 -6.24 4.45
CA VAL A 19 1.56 -5.92 3.02
C VAL A 19 0.78 -4.66 2.70
N LEU A 20 -0.49 -4.60 3.13
CA LEU A 20 -1.44 -3.58 2.73
C LEU A 20 -1.23 -2.23 3.44
N CYS A 21 -0.80 -2.23 4.71
CA CYS A 21 -0.64 -0.99 5.49
C CYS A 21 0.75 -0.34 5.35
N THR A 22 1.48 -0.69 4.29
CA THR A 22 2.71 0.02 3.93
C THR A 22 2.38 1.41 3.34
N ARG A 23 3.31 2.36 3.49
CA ARG A 23 3.10 3.75 3.07
C ARG A 23 2.67 3.79 1.59
N TRP A 24 1.54 4.45 1.33
CA TRP A 24 0.89 4.62 0.02
C TRP A 24 0.16 3.40 -0.58
N THR A 25 0.39 2.18 -0.11
CA THR A 25 -0.15 0.96 -0.74
C THR A 25 -1.69 0.95 -0.82
N MET A 26 -2.39 1.27 0.27
CA MET A 26 -3.85 1.39 0.24
C MET A 26 -4.35 2.50 -0.69
N LEU A 27 -3.61 3.60 -0.83
CA LEU A 27 -3.99 4.69 -1.74
C LEU A 27 -3.80 4.29 -3.20
N ILE A 28 -2.73 3.57 -3.52
CA ILE A 28 -2.49 3.03 -4.86
C ILE A 28 -3.58 2.01 -5.22
N LEU A 29 -3.91 1.09 -4.31
CA LEU A 29 -4.98 0.12 -4.51
C LEU A 29 -6.33 0.79 -4.76
N ARG A 30 -6.65 1.85 -4.01
CA ARG A 30 -7.85 2.66 -4.24
C ARG A 30 -7.90 3.21 -5.66
N GLU A 31 -6.79 3.75 -6.16
CA GLU A 31 -6.73 4.29 -7.52
C GLU A 31 -6.87 3.20 -8.59
N PHE A 32 -6.32 2.01 -8.36
CA PHE A 32 -6.57 0.86 -9.24
C PHE A 32 -8.04 0.46 -9.25
N CYS A 33 -8.69 0.39 -8.09
CA CYS A 33 -10.13 0.13 -8.00
C CYS A 33 -10.98 1.23 -8.66
N ALA A 34 -10.49 2.46 -8.70
CA ALA A 34 -11.12 3.58 -9.38
C ALA A 34 -10.89 3.59 -10.91
N GLY A 35 -10.09 2.64 -11.44
CA GLY A 35 -9.83 2.50 -12.88
C GLY A 35 -8.58 3.21 -13.39
N SER A 36 -7.70 3.69 -12.50
CA SER A 36 -6.41 4.27 -12.90
C SER A 36 -5.49 3.19 -13.49
N THR A 37 -5.14 3.34 -14.76
CA THR A 37 -4.31 2.35 -15.51
C THR A 37 -2.93 2.89 -15.89
N ARG A 38 -2.69 4.19 -15.69
CA ARG A 38 -1.43 4.86 -16.03
C ARG A 38 -0.81 5.50 -14.78
N PHE A 39 0.52 5.51 -14.72
CA PHE A 39 1.27 6.10 -13.60
C PHE A 39 0.91 7.56 -13.33
N ASN A 40 0.69 8.35 -14.38
CA ASN A 40 0.30 9.76 -14.23
C ASN A 40 -1.08 9.93 -13.57
N GLU A 41 -2.01 8.99 -13.76
CA GLU A 41 -3.31 9.03 -13.09
C GLU A 41 -3.18 8.63 -11.62
N LEU A 42 -2.42 7.56 -11.32
CA LEU A 42 -2.10 7.18 -9.94
C LEU A 42 -1.46 8.33 -9.15
N ARG A 43 -0.52 9.04 -9.78
CA ARG A 43 0.17 10.20 -9.17
C ARG A 43 -0.79 11.35 -8.84
N LYS A 44 -1.81 11.59 -9.67
CA LYS A 44 -2.84 12.60 -9.38
C LYS A 44 -3.69 12.19 -8.17
N GLY A 45 -3.97 10.90 -8.02
CA GLY A 45 -4.73 10.33 -6.91
C GLY A 45 -4.00 10.29 -5.57
N VAL A 46 -2.66 10.38 -5.58
CA VAL A 46 -1.82 10.38 -4.36
C VAL A 46 -0.99 11.67 -4.23
N PRO A 47 -1.63 12.82 -3.92
CA PRO A 47 -0.93 14.07 -3.72
C PRO A 47 0.01 13.93 -2.51
N ARG A 48 1.30 14.27 -2.69
CA ARG A 48 2.45 14.12 -1.74
C ARG A 48 3.25 12.82 -1.84
N MET A 49 2.95 11.92 -2.77
CA MET A 49 3.92 10.89 -3.16
C MET A 49 5.12 11.56 -3.84
N SER A 50 6.34 11.21 -3.44
CA SER A 50 7.55 11.71 -4.12
C SER A 50 7.54 11.22 -5.57
N PRO A 51 7.86 12.08 -6.55
CA PRO A 51 7.87 11.70 -7.97
C PRO A 51 9.12 10.91 -8.40
N THR A 52 10.07 10.71 -7.50
CA THR A 52 11.39 10.08 -7.71
C THR A 52 11.46 8.69 -7.13
#